data_AF-A0A6A4JWQ6-F1
#
_entry.id   AF-A0A6A4JWQ6-F1
#
_cell.length_a   1.000
_cell.length_b   1.000
_cell.length_c   1.000
_cell.angle_alpha   90.00
_cell.angle_beta   90.00
_cell.angle_gamma   90.00
#
_symmetry.space_group_name_H-M   'P 1'
#
loop_
_entity.id
_entity.type
_entity.pdbx_description
1 polymer ?
#
loop_
_entity_poly.entity_id
_entity_poly.type
_entity_poly.pdbx_seq_one_letter_code
_entity_poly.pdbx_strand_id
1 'polypeptide(L)'
;MMECTRIIAASTLVLALAIRSGYAVRCYQCSTFTDPKGVDNCGAYSKFDKESNLPIECNSDESVTPGTFCMKITQQGPRGFIWDGRWRQVIRRCASVAETGVTGVCNWGVRENGIYWEECYCSEDGCNSGTNLTPSLLASFAALLGLMVVRWL
;
A
#
# COMPACT_ATOMS: atom_id res chain seq x y z
N MET A 1 -20.70 38.88 -24.41
CA MET A 1 -21.01 38.61 -22.98
C MET A 1 -21.17 37.11 -22.68
N MET A 2 -21.98 36.35 -23.43
CA MET A 2 -22.16 34.90 -23.19
C MET A 2 -20.88 34.04 -23.31
N GLU A 3 -19.95 34.41 -24.19
CA GLU A 3 -18.71 33.64 -24.40
C GLU A 3 -17.74 33.76 -23.22
N CYS A 4 -17.58 34.96 -22.65
CA CYS A 4 -16.78 35.17 -21.44
C CYS A 4 -17.34 34.38 -20.24
N THR A 5 -18.66 34.35 -20.06
CA THR A 5 -19.30 33.60 -18.96
C THR A 5 -19.06 32.10 -19.10
N ARG A 6 -19.10 31.56 -20.32
CA ARG A 6 -18.79 30.15 -20.61
C ARG A 6 -17.32 29.80 -20.37
N ILE A 7 -16.40 30.67 -20.75
CA ILE A 7 -14.96 30.48 -20.52
C ILE A 7 -14.65 30.51 -19.03
N ILE A 8 -15.22 31.45 -18.27
CA ILE A 8 -15.04 31.54 -16.81
C ILE A 8 -15.60 30.30 -16.12
N ALA A 9 -16.80 29.84 -16.50
CA ALA A 9 -17.41 28.63 -15.93
C ALA A 9 -16.64 27.34 -16.26
N ALA A 10 -16.10 27.23 -17.49
CA ALA A 10 -15.25 26.09 -17.85
C ALA A 10 -13.93 26.12 -17.07
N SER A 11 -13.35 27.30 -16.87
CA SER A 11 -12.09 27.47 -16.15
C SER A 11 -12.24 27.15 -14.66
N THR A 12 -13.34 27.55 -14.04
CA THR A 12 -13.63 27.24 -12.63
C THR A 12 -13.94 25.76 -12.43
N LEU A 13 -14.64 25.11 -13.37
CA LEU A 13 -14.89 23.66 -13.33
C LEU A 13 -13.59 22.85 -13.48
N VAL A 14 -12.71 23.23 -14.42
CA VAL A 14 -11.39 22.60 -14.59
C VAL A 14 -10.55 22.76 -13.33
N LEU A 15 -10.55 23.95 -12.73
CA LEU A 15 -9.81 24.22 -11.49
C LEU A 15 -10.35 23.38 -10.33
N ALA A 16 -11.67 23.28 -10.16
CA ALA A 16 -12.30 22.47 -9.13
C ALA A 16 -11.98 20.97 -9.26
N LEU A 17 -11.92 20.45 -10.49
CA LEU A 17 -11.53 19.06 -10.78
C LEU A 17 -10.02 18.81 -10.61
N ALA A 18 -9.20 19.87 -10.68
CA ALA A 18 -7.76 19.80 -10.46
C ALA A 18 -7.38 19.83 -8.97
N ILE A 19 -8.30 20.19 -8.07
CA ILE A 19 -8.07 20.13 -6.62
C ILE A 19 -7.98 18.65 -6.22
N ARG A 20 -6.75 18.16 -6.08
CA ARG A 20 -6.47 16.91 -5.39
C ARG A 20 -6.55 17.19 -3.90
N SER A 21 -7.49 16.55 -3.21
CA SER A 21 -7.52 16.55 -1.75
C SER A 21 -6.26 15.89 -1.21
N GLY A 22 -5.46 16.63 -0.45
CA GLY A 22 -4.25 16.14 0.23
C GLY A 22 -4.62 15.47 1.55
N TYR A 23 -5.20 14.28 1.48
CA TYR A 23 -5.33 13.44 2.67
C TYR A 23 -3.97 12.80 2.98
N ALA A 24 -3.64 12.71 4.27
CA ALA A 24 -2.52 11.90 4.70
C ALA A 24 -2.83 10.42 4.45
N VAL A 25 -1.81 9.66 4.05
CA VAL A 25 -1.93 8.24 3.73
C VAL A 25 -2.37 7.46 4.97
N ARG A 26 -3.21 6.45 4.78
CA ARG A 26 -3.64 5.55 5.86
C ARG A 26 -3.00 4.19 5.70
N CYS A 27 -2.37 3.68 6.76
CA CYS A 27 -1.65 2.41 6.70
C CYS A 27 -2.08 1.48 7.83
N TYR A 28 -2.03 0.18 7.59
CA TYR A 28 -2.15 -0.80 8.66
C TYR A 28 -0.92 -0.70 9.56
N GLN A 29 -1.12 -0.71 10.88
CA GLN A 29 -0.04 -0.69 11.87
C GLN A 29 -0.17 -1.89 12.81
N CYS A 30 0.80 -2.81 12.74
CA CYS A 30 0.84 -3.99 13.59
C CYS A 30 2.26 -4.58 13.63
N SER A 31 2.52 -5.42 14.64
CA SER A 31 3.75 -6.20 14.74
C SER A 31 3.45 -7.57 15.35
N THR A 32 3.86 -8.64 14.67
CA THR A 32 3.74 -10.00 15.23
C THR A 32 4.52 -10.15 16.54
N PHE A 33 5.53 -9.29 16.78
CA PHE A 33 6.27 -9.29 18.04
C PHE A 33 5.40 -8.92 19.24
N THR A 34 4.37 -8.09 19.03
CA THR A 34 3.45 -7.63 20.07
C THR A 34 2.14 -8.41 20.09
N ASP A 35 1.97 -9.41 19.22
CA ASP A 35 0.75 -10.20 19.17
C ASP A 35 0.63 -11.11 20.41
N PRO A 36 -0.59 -11.24 21.00
CA PRO A 36 -0.83 -12.21 22.07
C PRO A 36 -0.49 -13.63 21.63
N LYS A 37 -0.13 -14.49 22.59
CA LYS A 37 0.23 -15.89 22.30
C LYS A 37 -0.94 -16.59 21.59
N GLY A 38 -0.65 -17.14 20.41
CA GLY A 38 -1.64 -17.87 19.59
C GLY A 38 -2.51 -16.99 18.70
N VAL A 39 -2.26 -15.67 18.67
CA VAL A 39 -2.93 -14.72 17.80
C VAL A 39 -1.96 -14.25 16.70
N ASP A 40 -2.47 -14.01 15.50
CA ASP A 40 -1.70 -13.55 14.35
C ASP A 40 -2.38 -12.34 13.70
N ASN A 41 -2.46 -11.21 14.42
CA ASN A 41 -3.13 -10.01 13.92
C ASN A 41 -2.42 -9.46 12.69
N CYS A 42 -1.11 -9.66 12.64
CA CYS A 42 -0.25 -9.14 11.59
C CYS A 42 -0.03 -10.15 10.45
N GLY A 43 -0.74 -11.27 10.39
CA GLY A 43 -0.69 -12.20 9.26
C GLY A 43 0.73 -12.67 8.90
N ALA A 44 1.51 -13.07 9.91
CA ALA A 44 2.81 -13.70 9.74
C ALA A 44 2.69 -15.17 9.33
N TYR A 45 1.69 -15.88 9.85
CA TYR A 45 1.47 -17.31 9.61
C TYR A 45 0.16 -17.57 8.86
N SER A 46 -0.73 -16.58 8.83
CA SER A 46 -2.02 -16.59 8.14
C SER A 46 -2.15 -15.41 7.18
N LYS A 47 -3.22 -15.38 6.37
CA LYS A 47 -3.51 -14.23 5.51
C LYS A 47 -3.87 -13.04 6.40
N PHE A 48 -3.28 -11.88 6.12
CA PHE A 48 -3.61 -10.65 6.84
C PHE A 48 -5.10 -10.31 6.70
N ASP A 49 -5.75 -10.16 7.86
CA ASP A 49 -7.16 -9.80 7.94
C ASP A 49 -7.33 -8.28 7.97
N LYS A 50 -7.96 -7.76 6.91
CA LYS A 50 -8.24 -6.33 6.75
C LYS A 50 -9.45 -5.87 7.54
N GLU A 51 -10.33 -6.78 7.95
CA GLU A 51 -11.56 -6.45 8.68
C GLU A 51 -11.25 -6.30 10.16
N SER A 52 -10.37 -7.16 10.69
CA SER A 52 -9.91 -7.10 12.09
C SER A 52 -8.86 -6.01 12.36
N ASN A 53 -8.32 -5.35 11.31
CA ASN A 53 -7.32 -4.30 11.44
C ASN A 53 -7.81 -3.03 10.74
N LEU A 54 -7.93 -1.91 11.45
CA LEU A 54 -8.29 -0.62 10.83
C LEU A 54 -7.01 0.13 10.41
N PRO A 55 -6.89 0.60 9.15
CA PRO A 55 -5.76 1.44 8.76
C PRO A 55 -5.89 2.80 9.44
N ILE A 56 -4.79 3.29 9.98
CA ILE A 56 -4.73 4.57 10.69
C ILE A 56 -4.00 5.62 9.87
N GLU A 57 -4.33 6.89 10.12
CA GLU A 57 -3.75 8.02 9.40
C GLU A 57 -2.30 8.25 9.81
N CYS A 58 -1.40 8.41 8.84
CA CYS A 58 0.03 8.44 9.14
C CYS A 58 0.55 9.75 9.69
N ASN A 59 -0.21 10.85 9.72
CA ASN A 59 0.21 12.09 10.39
C ASN A 59 -0.63 12.37 11.65
N SER A 60 -1.42 11.40 12.11
CA SER A 60 -2.15 11.48 13.36
C SER A 60 -1.31 10.98 14.55
N ASP A 61 -1.76 11.30 15.75
CA ASP A 61 -1.13 10.92 17.02
C ASP A 61 -1.26 9.43 17.34
N GLU A 62 -2.15 8.70 16.66
CA GLU A 62 -2.22 7.24 16.76
C GLU A 62 -1.10 6.52 15.99
N SER A 63 -0.40 7.23 15.11
CA SER A 63 0.66 6.63 14.29
C SER A 63 1.94 6.37 15.11
N VAL A 64 2.50 5.15 14.99
CA VAL A 64 3.77 4.80 15.66
C VAL A 64 4.92 5.64 15.11
N THR A 65 4.85 6.03 13.84
CA THR A 65 5.85 6.85 13.17
C THR A 65 5.13 7.67 12.10
N PRO A 66 5.35 8.99 12.04
CA PRO A 66 4.70 9.80 11.02
C PRO A 66 5.26 9.53 9.62
N GLY A 67 4.48 9.76 8.57
CA GLY A 67 4.99 9.59 7.21
C GLY A 67 3.97 9.65 6.08
N THR A 68 4.48 9.58 4.86
CA THR A 68 3.70 9.62 3.61
C THR A 68 3.71 8.30 2.85
N PHE A 69 4.30 7.25 3.43
CA PHE A 69 4.35 5.90 2.88
C PHE A 69 3.84 4.86 3.87
N CYS A 70 3.23 3.81 3.35
CA CYS A 70 3.05 2.56 4.08
C CYS A 70 4.24 1.65 3.85
N MET A 71 4.64 0.97 4.90
CA MET A 71 5.69 -0.03 4.88
C MET A 71 5.19 -1.37 5.42
N LYS A 72 5.73 -2.44 4.83
CA LYS A 72 5.64 -3.81 5.35
C LYS A 72 7.04 -4.42 5.35
N ILE A 73 7.48 -4.90 6.51
CA ILE A 73 8.67 -5.74 6.65
C ILE A 73 8.23 -7.15 7.02
N THR A 74 8.75 -8.13 6.29
CA THR A 74 8.69 -9.54 6.66
C THR A 74 10.10 -10.01 6.99
N GLN A 75 10.28 -10.65 8.15
CA GLN A 75 11.53 -11.31 8.53
C GLN A 75 11.25 -12.78 8.79
N GLN A 76 12.17 -13.63 8.37
CA GLN A 76 12.08 -15.07 8.58
C GLN A 76 13.45 -15.64 8.89
N GLY A 77 13.48 -16.68 9.74
CA GLY A 77 14.73 -17.32 10.10
C GLY A 77 15.43 -17.96 8.89
N PRO A 78 16.73 -18.29 8.98
CA PRO A 78 17.50 -18.94 7.90
C PRO A 78 16.89 -20.27 7.45
N ARG A 79 16.21 -20.92 8.38
CA ARG A 79 15.48 -22.16 8.19
C ARG A 79 14.04 -21.92 7.68
N GLY A 80 13.53 -20.69 7.70
CA GLY A 80 12.14 -20.30 7.46
C GLY A 80 11.60 -20.47 6.03
N PHE A 81 12.42 -20.92 5.06
CA PHE A 81 11.92 -21.38 3.76
C PHE A 81 11.17 -22.72 3.83
N ILE A 82 11.19 -23.39 4.99
CA ILE A 82 10.39 -24.58 5.25
C ILE A 82 9.13 -24.13 6.00
N TRP A 83 7.96 -24.49 5.46
CA TRP A 83 6.62 -24.10 5.94
C TRP A 83 6.21 -24.76 7.28
N ASP A 84 7.16 -25.28 8.06
CA ASP A 84 6.98 -26.18 9.22
C ASP A 84 6.90 -25.45 10.58
N GLY A 85 6.54 -24.17 10.63
CA GLY A 85 6.37 -23.42 11.89
C GLY A 85 7.63 -22.74 12.42
N ARG A 86 8.55 -22.38 11.52
CA ARG A 86 9.75 -21.61 11.86
C ARG A 86 9.43 -20.13 12.03
N TRP A 87 10.24 -19.46 12.85
CA TRP A 87 10.05 -18.06 13.21
C TRP A 87 9.90 -17.18 11.96
N ARG A 88 8.78 -16.45 11.93
CA ARG A 88 8.43 -15.42 10.97
C ARG A 88 7.81 -14.25 11.72
N GLN A 89 8.22 -13.04 11.35
CA GLN A 89 7.74 -11.80 11.93
C GLN A 89 7.30 -10.87 10.81
N VAL A 90 6.12 -10.29 10.95
CA VAL A 90 5.64 -9.24 10.05
C VAL A 90 5.44 -7.97 10.85
N ILE A 91 5.92 -6.86 10.31
CA ILE A 91 5.70 -5.52 10.82
C ILE A 91 5.03 -4.72 9.70
N ARG A 92 3.95 -4.02 10.03
CA ARG A 92 3.33 -3.01 9.17
C ARG A 92 3.34 -1.70 9.94
N ARG A 93 3.76 -0.62 9.28
CA ARG A 93 3.72 0.73 9.86
C ARG A 93 3.73 1.79 8.77
N CYS A 94 3.46 3.03 9.18
CA CYS A 94 3.77 4.21 8.38
C CYS A 94 5.30 4.41 8.29
N ALA A 95 5.74 5.13 7.26
CA ALA A 95 7.13 5.48 7.03
C ALA A 95 7.25 6.83 6.33
N SER A 96 8.26 7.61 6.70
CA SER A 96 8.54 8.92 6.11
C SER A 96 9.32 8.82 4.80
N VAL A 97 10.29 7.90 4.72
CA VAL A 97 11.17 7.69 3.57
C VAL A 97 11.49 6.20 3.44
N ALA A 98 11.63 5.71 2.20
CA ALA A 98 12.16 4.38 1.94
C ALA A 98 13.68 4.36 2.13
N GLU A 99 14.23 3.37 2.84
CA GLU A 99 15.68 3.29 3.10
C GLU A 99 16.51 3.27 1.80
N THR A 100 15.97 2.67 0.74
CA THR A 100 16.57 2.61 -0.60
C THR A 100 16.13 3.72 -1.55
N GLY A 101 15.20 4.59 -1.14
CA GLY A 101 14.63 5.65 -1.98
C GLY A 101 13.69 5.16 -3.09
N VAL A 102 13.33 3.87 -3.14
CA VAL A 102 12.43 3.30 -4.16
C VAL A 102 11.09 2.90 -3.53
N THR A 103 9.99 3.24 -4.20
CA THR A 103 8.62 2.89 -3.79
C THR A 103 7.97 1.98 -4.84
N GLY A 104 6.93 1.24 -4.44
CA GLY A 104 6.18 0.35 -5.34
C GLY A 104 6.86 -1.00 -5.63
N VAL A 105 8.03 -1.25 -5.06
CA VAL A 105 8.75 -2.53 -5.14
C VAL A 105 9.18 -3.00 -3.74
N CYS A 106 9.44 -4.30 -3.62
CA CYS A 106 9.95 -4.91 -2.40
C CYS A 106 11.44 -5.19 -2.55
N ASN A 107 12.23 -4.67 -1.61
CA ASN A 107 13.63 -5.04 -1.45
C ASN A 107 13.70 -6.30 -0.58
N TRP A 108 14.72 -7.12 -0.79
CA TRP A 108 14.92 -8.33 -0.01
C TRP A 108 16.41 -8.61 0.13
N GLY A 109 16.75 -9.40 1.15
CA GLY A 109 18.13 -9.81 1.38
C GLY A 109 18.26 -10.79 2.54
N VAL A 110 19.51 -11.05 2.90
CA VAL A 110 19.87 -11.90 4.03
C VAL A 110 20.81 -11.13 4.93
N ARG A 111 20.52 -11.05 6.23
CA ARG A 111 21.40 -10.46 7.23
C ARG A 111 22.54 -11.43 7.57
N GLU A 112 23.63 -10.94 8.16
CA GLU A 112 24.79 -11.76 8.55
C GLU A 112 24.42 -12.93 9.49
N ASN A 113 23.39 -12.76 10.32
CA ASN A 113 22.86 -13.81 11.19
C ASN A 113 21.93 -14.83 10.46
N GLY A 114 21.84 -14.75 9.14
CA GLY A 114 21.04 -15.64 8.29
C GLY A 114 19.56 -15.30 8.23
N ILE A 115 19.10 -14.19 8.83
CA ILE A 115 17.69 -13.77 8.74
C ILE A 115 17.41 -13.24 7.34
N TYR A 116 16.46 -13.87 6.65
CA TYR A 116 15.92 -13.34 5.41
C TYR A 116 14.93 -12.23 5.74
N TRP A 117 14.98 -11.16 4.96
CA TRP A 117 14.06 -10.04 5.10
C TRP A 117 13.53 -9.62 3.73
N GLU A 118 12.30 -9.13 3.74
CA GLU A 118 11.65 -8.46 2.63
C GLU A 118 11.03 -7.17 3.17
N GLU A 119 11.29 -6.04 2.53
CA GLU A 119 10.74 -4.74 2.89
C GLU A 119 10.13 -4.07 1.67
N CYS A 120 8.85 -3.70 1.78
CA CYS A 120 8.09 -3.06 0.72
C CYS A 120 7.61 -1.70 1.18
N TYR A 121 7.68 -0.71 0.28
CA TYR A 121 7.11 0.63 0.48
C TYR A 121 6.07 0.93 -0.59
N CYS A 122 4.99 1.60 -0.22
CA CYS A 122 3.94 2.04 -1.14
C CYS A 122 3.24 3.30 -0.58
N SER A 123 2.52 4.04 -1.43
CA SER A 123 1.97 5.37 -1.10
C SER A 123 0.44 5.45 -1.18
N GLU A 124 -0.23 4.33 -1.37
CA GLU A 124 -1.70 4.26 -1.44
C GLU A 124 -2.29 3.81 -0.08
N ASP A 125 -3.52 4.22 0.21
CA ASP A 125 -4.19 3.83 1.45
C ASP A 125 -4.30 2.30 1.58
N GLY A 126 -3.83 1.76 2.69
CA GLY A 126 -3.90 0.34 3.02
C GLY A 126 -3.07 -0.56 2.10
N CYS A 127 -2.16 -0.02 1.29
CA CYS A 127 -1.37 -0.78 0.33
C CYS A 127 -0.43 -1.81 0.98
N ASN A 128 -0.09 -1.65 2.26
CA ASN A 128 0.75 -2.59 3.02
C ASN A 128 -0.01 -3.83 3.53
N SER A 129 -1.26 -4.07 3.09
CA SER A 129 -2.04 -5.24 3.49
C SER A 129 -1.60 -6.56 2.86
N GLY A 130 -1.03 -6.56 1.66
CA GLY A 130 -0.70 -7.76 0.90
C GLY A 130 0.09 -7.46 -0.37
N THR A 131 0.43 -8.49 -1.14
CA THR A 131 1.09 -8.29 -2.43
C THR A 131 0.12 -7.62 -3.41
N ASN A 132 0.53 -6.49 -3.96
CA ASN A 132 -0.22 -5.76 -4.97
C ASN A 132 -0.31 -6.59 -6.25
N LEU A 133 -1.41 -7.31 -6.43
CA LEU A 133 -1.89 -7.56 -7.79
C LEU A 133 -2.49 -6.24 -8.25
N THR A 134 -1.84 -5.60 -9.22
CA THR A 134 -2.40 -4.44 -9.91
C THR A 134 -3.26 -4.92 -11.07
N PRO A 135 -4.60 -5.04 -10.93
CA PRO A 135 -5.45 -5.11 -12.10
C PRO A 135 -5.40 -3.72 -12.75
N SER A 136 -4.76 -3.62 -13.91
CA SER A 136 -4.76 -2.38 -14.68
C SER A 136 -6.18 -2.14 -15.21
N LEU A 137 -6.98 -1.38 -14.44
CA LEU A 137 -8.28 -0.85 -14.88
C LEU A 137 -8.17 -0.15 -16.24
N LEU A 138 -7.01 0.44 -16.54
CA LEU A 138 -6.70 1.02 -17.85
C LEU A 138 -6.70 -0.01 -18.99
N ALA A 139 -6.26 -1.25 -18.75
CA ALA A 139 -6.29 -2.30 -19.77
C ALA A 139 -7.72 -2.80 -20.06
N SER A 140 -8.58 -2.85 -19.04
CA SER A 140 -10.00 -3.19 -19.23
C SER A 140 -10.77 -2.07 -19.94
N PHE A 141 -10.49 -0.79 -19.66
CA PHE A 141 -11.07 0.33 -20.41
C PHE A 141 -10.57 0.42 -21.86
N ALA A 142 -9.28 0.18 -22.11
CA ALA A 142 -8.72 0.14 -23.47
C ALA A 142 -9.31 -1.00 -24.32
N ALA A 143 -9.53 -2.18 -23.71
CA ALA A 143 -10.17 -3.31 -24.37
C ALA A 143 -11.64 -3.04 -24.73
N LEU A 144 -12.40 -2.40 -23.83
CA LEU A 144 -13.80 -2.02 -24.09
C LEU A 144 -13.92 -0.97 -25.20
N LEU A 145 -13.04 0.04 -25.22
CA LEU A 145 -12.99 1.03 -26.30
C LEU A 145 -12.60 0.39 -27.63
N GLY A 146 -11.63 -0.52 -27.65
CA GLY A 146 -11.26 -1.28 -28.85
C GLY A 146 -12.41 -2.10 -29.42
N LEU A 147 -13.20 -2.76 -28.58
CA LEU A 147 -14.40 -3.51 -28.99
C LEU A 147 -15.50 -2.60 -29.56
N MET A 148 -15.66 -1.38 -29.05
CA MET A 148 -16.62 -0.42 -29.61
C MET A 148 -16.19 0.12 -30.97
N VAL A 149 -14.89 0.32 -31.19
CA VAL A 149 -14.33 0.77 -32.48
C VAL A 149 -14.41 -0.32 -33.55
N VAL A 150 -14.08 -1.57 -33.20
CA VAL A 150 -14.17 -2.72 -34.14
C VAL A 150 -15.62 -3.03 -34.52
N ARG A 151 -16.60 -2.68 -33.68
CA ARG A 151 -18.03 -2.84 -33.99
C ARG A 151 -18.61 -1.68 -34.81
N TRP A 152 -17.87 -0.59 -34.99
CA TRP A 152 -18.26 0.60 -35.75
C TRP A 152 -17.59 0.71 -37.13
N LEU A 153 -16.60 -0.15 -37.42
CA LEU A 153 -16.00 -0.39 -38.73
C LEU A 153 -16.67 -1.59 -39.42
#